data_AF-A0A1S8DL81-F1
#
_entry.id   AF-A0A1S8DL81-F1
#
_cell.length_a   1.000
_cell.length_b   1.000
_cell.length_c   1.000
_cell.angle_alpha   90.00
_cell.angle_beta   90.00
_cell.angle_gamma   90.00
#
_symmetry.space_group_name_H-M   'P 1'
#
loop_
_entity.id
_entity.type
_entity.pdbx_description
1 polymer ?
#
loop_
_entity_poly.entity_id
_entity_poly.type
_entity_poly.pdbx_seq_one_letter_code
_entity_poly.pdbx_strand_id
1 'polypeptide(L)'
;MSRIEQLLARLSLALLWLLTAAVSLTAGKAIGVEVLQSAGIPEPLIDPLIWAGSVLDLGIGLWLLSGRALRWCCTLQLVVIVGYSLLLSLMAPAFWLHPFGPLSKNAPILVLIWLLMRHHDKAAALA
;
A
#
# COMPACT_ATOMS: atom_id res chain seq x y z
N MET A 1 -1.32 11.88 19.03
CA MET A 1 -0.15 11.04 18.79
C MET A 1 1.08 11.78 19.25
N SER A 2 1.86 11.18 20.14
CA SER A 2 3.20 11.69 20.45
C SER A 2 4.07 11.75 19.18
N ARG A 3 5.18 12.52 19.20
CA ARG A 3 6.12 12.56 18.07
C ARG A 3 6.68 11.17 17.75
N ILE A 4 6.92 10.36 18.79
CA ILE A 4 7.42 8.99 18.67
C ILE A 4 6.38 8.11 17.98
N GLU A 5 5.11 8.15 18.40
CA GLU A 5 4.03 7.40 17.74
C GLU A 5 3.89 7.75 16.25
N GLN A 6 4.01 9.03 15.89
CA GLN A 6 3.96 9.45 14.47
C GLN A 6 5.14 8.90 13.68
N LEU A 7 6.34 8.92 14.26
CA LEU A 7 7.54 8.35 13.63
C LEU A 7 7.38 6.84 13.44
N LEU A 8 6.95 6.12 14.47
CA LEU A 8 6.73 4.68 14.41
C LEU A 8 5.66 4.30 13.38
N ALA A 9 4.54 5.03 13.34
CA ALA A 9 3.50 4.82 12.33
C ALA A 9 4.03 5.03 10.90
N ARG A 10 4.80 6.10 10.68
CA ARG A 10 5.42 6.38 9.38
C ARG A 10 6.43 5.32 8.97
N LEU A 11 7.32 4.91 9.89
CA LEU A 11 8.33 3.89 9.62
C LEU A 11 7.68 2.52 9.36
N SER A 12 6.62 2.18 10.12
CA SER A 12 5.86 0.94 9.92
C SER A 12 5.20 0.91 8.53
N LEU A 13 4.52 2.00 8.14
CA LEU A 13 3.92 2.11 6.80
C LEU A 13 4.99 2.11 5.70
N ALA A 14 6.08 2.86 5.88
CA ALA A 14 7.16 2.90 4.90
C ALA A 14 7.77 1.52 4.69
N LEU A 15 8.04 0.79 5.78
CA LEU A 15 8.57 -0.57 5.72
C LEU A 15 7.62 -1.50 4.98
N LEU A 16 6.31 -1.41 5.22
CA LEU A 16 5.30 -2.18 4.49
C LEU A 16 5.45 -1.96 2.97
N TRP A 17 5.41 -0.71 2.51
CA TRP A 17 5.51 -0.37 1.08
C TRP A 17 6.86 -0.76 0.45
N LEU A 18 7.97 -0.56 1.17
CA LEU A 18 9.29 -0.92 0.66
C LEU A 18 9.47 -2.45 0.56
N LEU A 19 8.92 -3.20 1.51
CA LEU A 19 8.94 -4.66 1.45
C LEU A 19 8.05 -5.18 0.32
N THR A 20 6.85 -4.63 0.12
CA THR A 20 5.98 -5.04 -1.00
C THR A 20 6.61 -4.71 -2.36
N ALA A 21 7.27 -3.56 -2.48
CA ALA A 21 8.04 -3.21 -3.68
C ALA A 21 9.12 -4.27 -4.01
N ALA A 22 9.91 -4.65 -3.01
CA ALA A 22 10.98 -5.64 -3.18
C ALA A 22 10.44 -7.05 -3.47
N VAL A 23 9.42 -7.48 -2.72
CA VAL A 23 8.82 -8.82 -2.87
C VAL A 23 8.16 -8.98 -4.24
N SER A 24 7.51 -7.93 -4.76
CA SER A 24 6.82 -7.97 -6.06
C SER A 24 7.75 -8.25 -7.25
N LEU A 25 9.04 -7.92 -7.13
CA LEU A 25 10.05 -8.16 -8.17
C LEU A 25 10.94 -9.37 -7.88
N THR A 26 10.76 -10.02 -6.72
CA THR A 26 11.59 -11.15 -6.28
C THR A 26 10.73 -12.36 -5.95
N ALA A 27 10.68 -12.77 -4.69
CA ALA A 27 10.04 -14.00 -4.24
C ALA A 27 8.51 -14.03 -4.48
N GLY A 28 7.88 -12.85 -4.56
CA GLY A 28 6.43 -12.72 -4.78
C GLY A 28 6.03 -12.54 -6.24
N LYS A 29 6.98 -12.40 -7.19
CA LYS A 29 6.66 -12.11 -8.60
C LYS A 29 5.72 -13.15 -9.20
N ALA A 30 5.99 -14.44 -8.95
CA ALA A 30 5.18 -15.54 -9.46
C ALA A 30 3.71 -15.46 -9.00
N ILE A 31 3.47 -15.07 -7.76
CA ILE A 31 2.12 -14.89 -7.20
C ILE A 31 1.40 -13.75 -7.93
N GLY A 32 2.09 -12.63 -8.16
CA GLY A 32 1.53 -11.49 -8.90
C GLY A 32 1.17 -11.85 -10.34
N VAL A 33 2.02 -12.62 -11.03
CA VAL A 33 1.76 -13.13 -12.37
C VAL A 33 0.52 -14.01 -12.39
N GLU A 34 0.42 -14.98 -11.48
CA GLU A 34 -0.72 -15.91 -11.40
C GLU A 34 -2.05 -15.16 -11.18
N VAL A 35 -2.04 -14.14 -10.30
CA VAL A 35 -3.22 -13.30 -10.06
C VAL A 35 -3.63 -12.55 -11.31
N LEU A 36 -2.69 -11.94 -12.04
CA LEU A 36 -2.99 -11.18 -13.26
C LEU A 36 -3.42 -12.09 -14.42
N GLN A 37 -2.83 -13.29 -14.55
CA GLN A 37 -3.25 -14.30 -15.53
C GLN A 37 -4.67 -14.79 -15.24
N SER A 38 -4.97 -15.12 -13.99
CA SER A 38 -6.30 -15.56 -13.55
C SER A 38 -7.37 -14.48 -13.74
N ALA A 39 -6.94 -13.22 -13.68
CA ALA A 39 -7.74 -12.03 -13.97
C ALA A 39 -7.99 -11.78 -15.47
N GLY A 40 -7.40 -12.58 -16.37
CA GLY A 40 -7.54 -12.42 -17.82
C GLY A 40 -6.73 -11.26 -18.39
N ILE A 41 -5.70 -10.77 -17.69
CA ILE A 41 -4.82 -9.73 -18.20
C ILE A 41 -3.94 -10.30 -19.32
N PRO A 42 -3.84 -9.61 -20.48
CA PRO A 42 -2.96 -10.04 -21.57
C PRO A 42 -1.50 -10.19 -21.13
N GLU A 43 -0.85 -11.28 -21.51
CA GLU A 43 0.57 -11.59 -21.20
C GLU A 43 1.53 -10.40 -21.38
N PRO A 44 1.47 -9.62 -22.49
CA PRO A 44 2.38 -8.48 -22.68
C PRO A 44 2.23 -7.36 -21.63
N LEU A 45 1.11 -7.32 -20.90
CA LEU A 45 0.81 -6.29 -19.88
C LEU A 45 1.17 -6.73 -18.46
N ILE A 46 1.37 -8.03 -18.21
CA ILE A 46 1.57 -8.57 -16.86
C ILE A 46 2.85 -8.00 -16.22
N ASP A 47 3.99 -8.18 -16.89
CA ASP A 47 5.27 -7.68 -16.39
C ASP A 47 5.30 -6.15 -16.22
N PRO A 48 4.81 -5.34 -17.17
CA PRO A 48 4.66 -3.90 -16.99
C PRO A 48 3.81 -3.51 -15.78
N LEU A 49 2.69 -4.20 -15.53
CA LEU A 49 1.83 -3.91 -14.38
C LEU A 49 2.49 -4.26 -13.03
N ILE A 50 3.24 -5.37 -12.97
CA ILE A 50 4.02 -5.74 -11.78
C ILE A 50 5.09 -4.68 -11.50
N TRP A 51 5.82 -4.25 -12.53
CA TRP A 51 6.79 -3.16 -12.40
C TRP A 51 6.16 -1.85 -11.98
N ALA A 52 5.02 -1.47 -12.57
CA ALA A 52 4.30 -0.26 -12.21
C ALA A 52 3.86 -0.27 -10.74
N GLY A 53 3.31 -1.40 -10.27
CA GLY A 53 2.96 -1.58 -8.86
C GLY A 53 4.17 -1.50 -7.93
N SER A 54 5.27 -2.19 -8.27
CA SER A 54 6.49 -2.15 -7.45
C SER A 54 7.14 -0.76 -7.38
N VAL A 55 7.18 -0.03 -8.51
CA VAL A 55 7.70 1.35 -8.54
C VAL A 55 6.81 2.29 -7.74
N LEU A 56 5.48 2.12 -7.84
CA LEU A 56 4.52 2.88 -7.03
C LEU A 56 4.76 2.66 -5.53
N ASP A 57 4.88 1.39 -5.12
CA ASP A 57 5.16 1.00 -3.73
C ASP A 57 6.48 1.61 -3.23
N LEU A 58 7.55 1.50 -4.03
CA LEU A 58 8.85 2.08 -3.71
C LEU A 58 8.75 3.60 -3.54
N GLY A 59 8.06 4.28 -4.46
CA GLY A 59 7.85 5.72 -4.42
C GLY A 59 7.10 6.16 -3.17
N ILE A 60 6.01 5.46 -2.80
CA ILE A 60 5.24 5.75 -1.59
C ILE A 60 6.08 5.53 -0.33
N GLY A 61 6.83 4.42 -0.26
CA GLY A 61 7.70 4.11 0.87
C GLY A 61 8.77 5.19 1.10
N LEU A 62 9.47 5.61 0.05
CA LEU A 62 10.47 6.68 0.12
C LEU A 62 9.84 8.05 0.45
N TRP A 63 8.65 8.33 -0.08
CA TRP A 63 7.92 9.56 0.24
C TRP A 63 7.55 9.62 1.73
N LEU A 64 7.04 8.52 2.30
CA LEU A 64 6.74 8.42 3.74
C LEU A 64 7.98 8.66 4.61
N LEU A 65 9.14 8.13 4.23
CA LEU A 65 10.41 8.36 4.94
C LEU A 65 10.81 9.83 4.93
N SER A 66 10.62 10.52 3.80
CA SER A 66 10.92 11.96 3.69
C SER A 66 10.08 12.83 4.62
N GLY A 67 8.83 12.43 4.90
CA GLY A 67 7.88 13.19 5.72
C GLY A 67 7.36 14.48 5.09
N ARG A 68 7.78 14.79 3.86
CA ARG A 68 7.34 15.97 3.12
C ARG A 68 5.92 15.77 2.62
N ALA A 69 5.08 16.81 2.68
CA ALA A 69 3.71 16.77 2.18
C ALA A 69 2.92 15.54 2.65
N LEU A 70 3.06 15.17 3.94
CA LEU A 70 2.58 13.89 4.48
C LEU A 70 1.09 13.65 4.23
N ARG A 71 0.24 14.69 4.29
CA ARG A 71 -1.18 14.60 3.96
C ARG A 71 -1.43 14.04 2.56
N TRP A 72 -0.69 14.52 1.56
CA TRP A 72 -0.81 14.06 0.17
C TRP A 72 -0.34 12.62 0.02
N CYS A 73 0.77 12.27 0.67
CA CYS A 73 1.26 10.90 0.70
C CYS A 73 0.24 9.94 1.35
N CYS A 74 -0.38 10.32 2.47
CA CYS A 74 -1.43 9.54 3.10
C CYS A 74 -2.67 9.41 2.20
N THR A 75 -3.09 10.49 1.54
CA THR A 75 -4.23 10.46 0.62
C THR A 75 -3.98 9.50 -0.53
N LEU A 76 -2.79 9.54 -1.14
CA LEU A 76 -2.39 8.61 -2.20
C LEU A 76 -2.44 7.16 -1.71
N GLN A 77 -1.91 6.86 -0.52
CA GLN A 77 -1.97 5.51 0.05
C GLN A 77 -3.40 5.01 0.21
N LEU A 78 -4.31 5.86 0.72
CA LEU A 78 -5.73 5.48 0.86
C LEU A 78 -6.33 5.12 -0.50
N VAL A 79 -6.10 5.96 -1.52
CA VAL A 79 -6.60 5.73 -2.89
C VAL A 79 -6.04 4.43 -3.46
N VAL A 80 -4.73 4.21 -3.35
CA VAL A 80 -4.07 3.00 -3.87
C VAL A 80 -4.61 1.75 -3.17
N ILE A 81 -4.66 1.75 -1.84
CA ILE A 81 -5.12 0.59 -1.05
C ILE A 81 -6.57 0.26 -1.34
N VAL A 82 -7.46 1.27 -1.35
CA VAL A 82 -8.87 1.06 -1.69
C VAL A 82 -9.00 0.58 -3.13
N GLY A 83 -8.29 1.21 -4.07
CA GLY A 83 -8.34 0.87 -5.49
C GLY A 83 -7.97 -0.59 -5.77
N TYR A 84 -6.81 -1.04 -5.30
CA TYR A 84 -6.40 -2.43 -5.54
C TYR A 84 -7.24 -3.41 -4.71
N SER A 85 -7.73 -3.03 -3.52
CA SER A 85 -8.58 -3.93 -2.71
C SER A 85 -9.92 -4.19 -3.39
N LEU A 86 -10.51 -3.17 -4.01
CA LEU A 86 -11.72 -3.32 -4.82
C LEU A 86 -11.44 -4.20 -6.05
N LEU A 87 -10.34 -3.94 -6.76
CA LEU A 87 -9.95 -4.73 -7.92
C LEU A 87 -9.77 -6.21 -7.56
N LEU A 88 -9.00 -6.52 -6.51
CA LEU A 88 -8.79 -7.89 -6.03
C LEU A 88 -10.07 -8.53 -5.47
N SER A 89 -10.99 -7.75 -4.92
CA SER A 89 -12.28 -8.30 -4.48
C SER A 89 -13.13 -8.81 -5.65
N LEU A 90 -12.97 -8.21 -6.84
CA LEU A 90 -13.65 -8.64 -8.06
C LEU A 90 -12.91 -9.77 -8.78
N MET A 91 -11.58 -9.67 -8.85
CA MET A 91 -10.74 -10.58 -9.67
C MET A 91 -10.26 -11.81 -8.90
N ALA A 92 -10.01 -11.68 -7.60
CA ALA A 92 -9.41 -12.70 -6.76
C ALA A 92 -10.06 -12.72 -5.35
N PRO A 93 -11.38 -12.92 -5.24
CA PRO A 93 -12.11 -12.84 -3.97
C PRO A 93 -11.60 -13.83 -2.91
N ALA A 94 -10.93 -14.92 -3.32
CA ALA A 94 -10.27 -15.87 -2.42
C ALA A 94 -9.24 -15.21 -1.47
N PHE A 95 -8.69 -14.03 -1.82
CA PHE A 95 -7.79 -13.27 -0.94
C PHE A 95 -8.46 -12.75 0.34
N TRP A 96 -9.80 -12.75 0.42
CA TRP A 96 -10.52 -12.51 1.67
C TRP A 96 -10.48 -13.69 2.64
N LEU A 97 -10.44 -14.92 2.11
CA LEU A 97 -10.49 -16.17 2.88
C LEU A 97 -9.10 -16.80 3.09
N HIS A 98 -8.05 -16.16 2.57
CA HIS A 98 -6.69 -16.63 2.72
C HIS A 98 -6.26 -16.59 4.20
N PRO A 99 -5.57 -17.62 4.73
CA PRO A 99 -5.27 -17.73 6.17
C PRO A 99 -4.40 -16.59 6.71
N PHE A 100 -3.60 -15.96 5.85
CA PHE A 100 -2.79 -14.81 6.20
C PHE A 100 -3.49 -13.45 5.99
N GLY A 101 -4.78 -13.43 5.61
CA GLY A 101 -5.63 -12.26 5.47
C GLY A 101 -5.05 -11.07 4.67
N PRO A 102 -4.59 -11.25 3.41
CA PRO A 102 -4.02 -10.14 2.62
C PRO A 102 -4.94 -8.93 2.51
N LEU A 103 -6.23 -9.15 2.19
CA LEU A 103 -7.20 -8.04 2.05
C LEU A 103 -7.70 -7.55 3.41
N SER A 104 -7.95 -8.45 4.36
CA SER A 104 -8.46 -8.05 5.69
C SER A 104 -7.46 -7.18 6.46
N LYS A 105 -6.15 -7.37 6.26
CA LYS A 105 -5.09 -6.52 6.84
C LYS A 105 -5.13 -5.08 6.34
N ASN A 106 -5.76 -4.80 5.20
CA ASN A 106 -5.88 -3.43 4.70
C ASN A 106 -6.79 -2.57 5.57
N ALA A 107 -7.79 -3.14 6.25
CA ALA A 107 -8.66 -2.38 7.13
C ALA A 107 -7.90 -1.66 8.28
N PRO A 108 -7.09 -2.34 9.12
CA PRO A 108 -6.29 -1.65 10.13
C PRO A 108 -5.22 -0.73 9.54
N ILE A 109 -4.67 -1.05 8.35
CA ILE A 109 -3.68 -0.18 7.67
C ILE A 109 -4.34 1.15 7.25
N LEU A 110 -5.54 1.10 6.66
CA LEU A 110 -6.31 2.30 6.29
C LEU A 110 -6.60 3.17 7.51
N VAL A 111 -6.96 2.55 8.64
CA VAL A 111 -7.17 3.27 9.91
C VAL A 111 -5.88 3.94 10.38
N LEU A 112 -4.73 3.26 10.33
CA LEU A 112 -3.45 3.83 10.73
C LEU A 112 -3.06 5.03 9.86
N ILE A 113 -3.25 4.93 8.53
CA ILE A 113 -3.00 6.03 7.59
C ILE A 113 -3.92 7.22 7.90
N TRP A 114 -5.21 6.96 8.14
CA TRP A 114 -6.18 8.01 8.47
C TRP A 114 -5.85 8.70 9.80
N LEU A 115 -5.45 7.95 10.84
CA LEU A 115 -5.03 8.52 12.12
C LEU A 115 -3.79 9.39 11.97
N LEU A 116 -2.79 8.92 11.22
CA LEU A 116 -1.57 9.67 10.93
C LEU A 116 -1.89 10.98 10.19
N MET A 117 -2.75 10.92 9.17
CA MET A 117 -3.20 12.07 8.40
C MET A 117 -3.96 13.08 9.25
N ARG A 118 -4.96 12.62 10.01
CA ARG A 118 -5.78 13.47 10.89
C ARG A 118 -4.93 14.18 11.95
N HIS A 119 -3.92 13.50 12.47
CA HIS A 119 -3.03 14.09 13.46
C HIS A 119 -2.14 15.18 12.85
N HIS A 120 -1.63 14.95 11.64
CA HIS A 120 -0.86 15.94 10.90
C HIS A 120 -1.68 17.22 10.62
N ASP A 121 -2.93 17.05 10.17
CA ASP A 121 -3.84 18.18 9.89
C ASP A 121 -4.14 19.01 11.14
N LYS A 122 -4.37 18.36 12.28
CA LYS A 122 -4.58 19.06 13.56
C LYS A 122 -3.36 19.89 13.97
N ALA A 123 -2.16 19.33 13.80
CA ALA A 123 -0.92 20.04 14.11
C ALA A 123 -0.71 21.25 13.18
N ALA A 124 -1.05 21.11 11.89
CA ALA A 124 -0.97 22.20 10.92
C ALA A 124 -1.98 23.32 11.20
N ALA A 125 -3.16 23.01 11.73
CA ALA A 125 -4.18 24.01 12.09
C ALA A 125 -3.88 24.80 13.38
N LEU A 126 -2.95 24.31 14.21
CA LEU A 126 -2.54 24.92 15.49
C LEU A 126 -1.23 25.72 15.40
N ALA A 127 -0.58 25.73 14.23
CA ALA A 127 0.68 26.42 13.95
C ALA A 127 0.43 27.70 13.15
#